data_AF-A0A0S9Q0V1-F1
#
_entry.id   AF-A0A0S9Q0V1-F1
#
_cell.length_a   1.000
_cell.length_b   1.000
_cell.length_c   1.000
_cell.angle_alpha   90.00
_cell.angle_beta   90.00
_cell.angle_gamma   90.00
#
_symmetry.space_group_name_H-M   'P 1'
#
loop_
_entity.id
_entity.type
_entity.pdbx_description
1 polymer ?
#
loop_
_entity_poly.entity_id
_entity_poly.type
_entity_poly.pdbx_seq_one_letter_code
_entity_poly.pdbx_strand_id
1 'polypeptide(L)'
;MSQKSDRRQAREAVAAYHEAELAGLVARVAEAVDRFRSGELKAFDVDEVLFQYSRAAKELWKFCNIGNVQVTAGQLLGAPPIDWWERGTPRRARRSVDDVPTSELE
;
A
#
# COMPACT_ATOMS: atom_id res chain seq x y z
N MET A 1 19.01 -30.26 -4.25
CA MET A 1 17.65 -29.72 -4.05
C MET A 1 16.88 -29.92 -5.34
N SER A 2 15.61 -30.33 -5.29
CA SER A 2 14.80 -30.52 -6.50
C SER A 2 14.12 -29.22 -6.89
N GLN A 3 13.98 -28.94 -8.19
CA GLN A 3 13.28 -27.75 -8.71
C GLN A 3 11.86 -27.56 -8.14
N LYS A 4 11.18 -28.66 -7.79
CA LYS A 4 9.87 -28.62 -7.09
C LYS A 4 9.96 -28.07 -5.67
N SER A 5 11.02 -28.42 -4.95
CA SER A 5 11.32 -27.93 -3.60
C SER A 5 11.63 -26.44 -3.64
N ASP A 6 12.43 -25.98 -4.61
CA ASP A 6 12.82 -24.58 -4.74
C ASP A 6 11.60 -23.70 -5.06
N ARG A 7 10.68 -24.18 -5.90
CA ARG A 7 9.44 -23.46 -6.22
C ARG A 7 8.49 -23.37 -5.02
N ARG A 8 8.44 -24.41 -4.17
CA ARG A 8 7.64 -24.38 -2.94
C ARG A 8 8.21 -23.37 -1.94
N GLN A 9 9.52 -23.41 -1.72
CA GLN A 9 10.19 -22.46 -0.84
C GLN A 9 10.01 -21.01 -1.32
N ALA A 10 10.11 -20.75 -2.63
CA ALA A 10 9.84 -19.43 -3.18
C ALA A 10 8.42 -18.93 -2.89
N ARG A 11 7.41 -19.81 -2.97
CA ARG A 11 6.02 -19.46 -2.64
C ARG A 11 5.84 -19.14 -1.16
N GLU A 12 6.42 -19.96 -0.28
CA GLU A 12 6.36 -19.75 1.17
C GLU A 12 7.03 -18.43 1.56
N ALA A 13 8.19 -18.11 0.96
CA ALA A 13 8.87 -16.84 1.17
C ALA A 13 8.03 -15.63 0.71
N VAL A 14 7.45 -15.69 -0.50
CA VAL A 14 6.59 -14.61 -1.01
C VAL A 14 5.30 -14.47 -0.20
N ALA A 15 4.72 -15.56 0.27
CA ALA A 15 3.51 -15.53 1.11
C ALA A 15 3.80 -14.90 2.48
N ALA A 16 4.89 -15.30 3.15
CA ALA A 16 5.30 -14.70 4.42
C ALA A 16 5.60 -13.20 4.28
N TYR A 17 6.27 -12.82 3.20
CA TYR A 17 6.51 -11.41 2.88
C TYR A 17 5.19 -10.64 2.67
N HIS A 18 4.28 -11.20 1.88
CA HIS A 18 2.98 -10.57 1.61
C HIS A 18 2.18 -10.35 2.89
N GLU A 19 2.13 -11.34 3.78
CA GLU A 19 1.44 -11.26 5.06
C GLU A 19 2.05 -10.19 5.97
N ALA A 20 3.38 -10.15 6.10
CA ALA A 20 4.08 -9.19 6.94
C ALA A 20 3.86 -7.73 6.48
N GLU A 21 3.99 -7.47 5.17
CA GLU A 21 3.75 -6.13 4.61
C GLU A 21 2.28 -5.72 4.71
N LEU A 22 1.36 -6.67 4.49
CA LEU A 22 -0.07 -6.42 4.63
C LEU A 22 -0.43 -6.08 6.09
N ALA A 23 0.16 -6.77 7.06
CA ALA A 23 -0.02 -6.45 8.48
C ALA A 23 0.44 -5.02 8.80
N GLY A 24 1.56 -4.57 8.23
CA GLY A 24 2.03 -3.18 8.36
C GLY A 24 1.08 -2.15 7.74
N LEU A 25 0.42 -2.49 6.63
CA LEU A 25 -0.61 -1.64 6.02
C LEU A 25 -1.90 -1.60 6.88
N VAL A 26 -2.33 -2.74 7.40
CA VAL A 26 -3.51 -2.83 8.29
C VAL A 26 -3.28 -2.08 9.60
N ALA A 27 -2.06 -2.13 10.16
CA ALA A 27 -1.72 -1.40 11.38
C ALA A 27 -1.91 0.13 11.22
N ARG A 28 -1.57 0.70 10.06
CA ARG A 28 -1.81 2.13 9.77
C ARG A 28 -3.30 2.48 9.73
N VAL A 29 -4.13 1.57 9.19
CA VAL A 29 -5.59 1.76 9.21
C VAL A 29 -6.12 1.68 10.63
N ALA A 30 -5.64 0.73 11.44
CA ALA A 30 -6.03 0.61 12.84
C ALA A 30 -5.71 1.89 13.63
N GLU A 31 -4.50 2.44 13.46
CA GLU A 31 -4.11 3.72 14.06
C GLU A 31 -5.06 4.86 13.66
N ALA A 32 -5.40 4.99 12.37
CA ALA A 32 -6.33 6.02 11.93
C ALA A 32 -7.75 5.84 12.50
N VAL A 33 -8.22 4.60 12.62
CA VAL A 33 -9.52 4.30 13.25
C VAL A 33 -9.51 4.65 14.73
N ASP A 34 -8.41 4.37 15.44
CA ASP A 34 -8.29 4.71 16.86
C ASP A 34 -8.23 6.23 17.07
N ARG A 35 -7.53 6.95 16.21
CA ARG A 35 -7.51 8.44 16.20
C ARG A 35 -8.86 9.05 15.83
N PHE A 36 -9.64 8.38 14.98
CA PHE A 36 -11.02 8.81 14.73
C PHE A 36 -11.91 8.60 15.97
N ARG A 37 -11.77 7.47 16.65
CA ARG A 37 -12.50 7.19 17.90
C ARG A 37 -12.13 8.16 19.02
N SER A 38 -10.90 8.65 19.07
CA SER A 38 -10.47 9.70 20.02
C SER A 38 -10.93 11.11 19.63
N GLY A 39 -11.46 11.29 18.42
CA GLY A 39 -11.90 12.59 17.89
C GLY A 39 -10.77 13.42 17.25
N GLU A 40 -9.56 12.86 17.11
CA GLU A 40 -8.43 13.53 16.45
C GLU A 40 -8.56 13.58 14.93
N LEU A 41 -9.14 12.54 14.32
CA LEU A 41 -9.41 12.50 12.88
C LEU A 41 -10.90 12.64 12.61
N LYS A 42 -11.24 13.33 11.52
CA LYS A 42 -12.61 13.35 10.98
C LYS A 42 -12.80 12.18 10.03
N ALA A 43 -14.05 11.88 9.71
CA ALA A 43 -14.40 10.79 8.78
C ALA A 43 -13.69 10.91 7.42
N PHE A 44 -13.54 12.13 6.88
CA PHE A 44 -12.82 12.36 5.62
C PHE A 44 -11.32 12.07 5.72
N ASP A 45 -10.69 12.34 6.86
CA ASP A 45 -9.27 12.03 7.06
C ASP A 45 -9.05 10.51 7.10
N VAL A 46 -9.98 9.76 7.72
CA VAL A 46 -9.97 8.29 7.73
C VAL A 46 -10.20 7.72 6.34
N ASP A 47 -11.13 8.31 5.57
CA ASP A 47 -11.42 7.87 4.20
C ASP A 47 -10.18 8.01 3.29
N GLU A 48 -9.41 9.09 3.44
CA GLU A 48 -8.14 9.27 2.72
C GLU A 48 -7.12 8.16 3.07
N VAL A 49 -7.00 7.81 4.36
CA VAL A 49 -6.14 6.70 4.81
C VAL A 49 -6.61 5.37 4.22
N LEU A 50 -7.92 5.07 4.24
CA LEU A 50 -8.47 3.84 3.67
C LEU A 50 -8.27 3.76 2.16
N PHE A 51 -8.35 4.90 1.46
CA PHE A 51 -8.08 4.98 0.04
C PHE A 51 -6.60 4.70 -0.28
N GLN A 52 -5.69 5.31 0.49
CA GLN A 52 -4.25 5.04 0.35
C GLN A 52 -3.90 3.58 0.68
N TYR A 53 -4.48 3.01 1.75
CA TYR A 53 -4.37 1.59 2.08
C TYR A 53 -4.78 0.70 0.92
N SER A 54 -5.95 0.95 0.33
CA SER A 54 -6.48 0.15 -0.78
C SER A 54 -5.54 0.14 -1.98
N ARG A 55 -4.89 1.28 -2.26
CA ARG A 55 -3.88 1.42 -3.32
C ARG A 55 -2.58 0.70 -2.98
N ALA A 56 -2.09 0.88 -1.76
CA ALA A 56 -0.89 0.22 -1.26
C ALA A 56 -1.03 -1.31 -1.31
N ALA A 57 -2.11 -1.84 -0.76
CA ALA A 57 -2.43 -3.26 -0.75
C ALA A 57 -2.56 -3.83 -2.18
N LYS A 58 -3.12 -3.05 -3.11
CA LYS A 58 -3.19 -3.43 -4.53
C LYS A 58 -1.80 -3.56 -5.16
N GLU A 59 -0.90 -2.60 -4.93
CA GLU A 59 0.46 -2.67 -5.48
C GLU A 59 1.26 -3.82 -4.86
N LEU A 60 1.12 -4.03 -3.55
CA LEU A 60 1.71 -5.18 -2.84
C LEU A 60 1.22 -6.51 -3.43
N TRP A 61 -0.11 -6.65 -3.62
CA TRP A 61 -0.69 -7.85 -4.21
C TRP A 61 -0.14 -8.12 -5.62
N LYS A 62 -0.05 -7.09 -6.47
CA LYS A 62 0.50 -7.23 -7.83
C LYS A 62 1.92 -7.78 -7.80
N PHE A 63 2.76 -7.21 -6.95
CA PHE A 63 4.16 -7.61 -6.81
C PHE A 63 4.29 -9.08 -6.40
N CYS A 64 3.46 -9.51 -5.43
CA CYS A 64 3.51 -10.88 -4.91
C CYS A 64 2.89 -11.92 -5.86
N ASN A 65 1.90 -11.54 -6.68
CA ASN A 65 1.03 -12.52 -7.35
C ASN A 65 1.06 -12.51 -8.89
N ILE A 66 1.53 -11.45 -9.57
CA ILE A 66 1.50 -11.37 -11.04
C ILE A 66 2.77 -11.98 -11.68
N GLY A 67 3.93 -11.80 -11.04
CA GLY A 67 5.23 -12.21 -11.59
C GLY A 67 5.57 -13.70 -11.43
N ASN A 68 6.76 -14.07 -11.90
CA ASN A 68 7.33 -15.39 -11.59
C ASN A 68 7.77 -15.41 -10.11
N VAL A 69 7.16 -16.30 -9.32
CA VAL A 69 7.40 -16.42 -7.88
C VAL A 69 8.88 -16.62 -7.50
N GLN A 70 9.68 -17.29 -8.32
CA GLN A 70 11.11 -17.49 -8.04
C GLN A 70 11.91 -16.21 -8.28
N VAL A 71 11.52 -15.41 -9.28
CA VAL A 71 12.12 -14.08 -9.52
C VAL A 71 11.74 -13.12 -8.39
N THR A 72 10.45 -13.09 -8.01
CA THR A 72 9.99 -12.28 -6.88
C THR A 72 10.70 -12.67 -5.59
N ALA A 73 10.81 -13.97 -5.27
CA ALA A 73 11.56 -14.44 -4.11
C ALA A 73 13.05 -14.04 -4.16
N GLY A 74 13.67 -14.06 -5.34
CA GLY A 74 15.03 -13.57 -5.53
C GLY A 74 15.17 -12.06 -5.25
N GLN A 75 14.18 -11.26 -5.63
CA GLN A 75 14.15 -9.81 -5.35
C GLN A 75 14.07 -9.51 -3.85
N LEU A 76 13.37 -10.35 -3.07
CA LEU A 76 13.25 -10.17 -1.62
C LEU A 76 14.60 -10.30 -0.87
N LEU A 77 15.56 -11.05 -1.41
CA LEU A 77 16.84 -11.33 -0.75
C LEU A 77 17.90 -10.24 -0.93
N GLY A 78 17.68 -9.25 -1.80
CA GLY A 78 18.70 -8.25 -2.14
C GLY A 78 18.19 -6.84 -2.46
N ALA A 79 16.87 -6.62 -2.43
CA ALA A 79 16.30 -5.30 -2.65
C ALA A 79 16.16 -4.51 -1.33
N PRO A 80 16.30 -3.17 -1.37
CA PRO A 80 15.90 -2.34 -0.24
C PRO A 80 14.40 -2.52 0.06
N PRO A 81 13.97 -2.33 1.32
CA PRO A 81 12.56 -2.39 1.70
C PRO A 81 11.72 -1.46 0.81
N ILE A 82 10.59 -1.97 0.35
CA ILE A 82 9.65 -1.20 -0.47
C ILE A 82 8.68 -0.51 0.47
N ASP A 83 8.60 0.82 0.42
CA ASP A 83 7.54 1.53 1.10
C ASP A 83 6.22 1.39 0.33
N TRP A 84 5.44 0.37 0.69
CA TRP A 84 4.13 0.12 0.09
C TRP A 84 3.13 1.23 0.39
N TRP A 85 3.26 1.90 1.54
CA TRP A 85 2.39 3.01 1.89
C TRP A 85 2.61 4.18 0.93
N GLU A 86 3.87 4.54 0.70
CA GLU A 86 4.25 5.59 -0.26
C GLU A 86 3.77 5.24 -1.68
N ARG A 87 3.90 3.98 -2.10
CA ARG A 87 3.38 3.52 -3.41
C ARG A 87 1.87 3.66 -3.54
N GLY A 88 1.14 3.60 -2.42
CA GLY A 88 -0.29 3.84 -2.34
C GLY A 88 -0.68 5.32 -2.48
N THR A 89 0.25 6.25 -2.29
CA THR A 89 -0.04 7.70 -2.23
C THR A 89 -0.76 8.16 -3.49
N PRO A 90 -1.89 8.88 -3.37
CA PRO A 90 -2.50 9.55 -4.50
C PRO A 90 -1.50 10.50 -5.14
N ARG A 91 -1.26 10.35 -6.46
CA ARG A 91 -0.57 11.41 -7.21
C ARG A 91 -1.45 12.64 -7.12
N ARG A 92 -1.06 13.65 -6.33
CA ARG A 92 -1.77 14.93 -6.29
C ARG A 92 -1.80 15.47 -7.72
N ALA A 93 -2.96 15.35 -8.37
CA ALA A 93 -3.24 16.17 -9.53
C ALA A 93 -3.16 17.61 -9.05
N ARG A 94 -2.32 18.41 -9.69
CA ARG A 94 -2.12 19.82 -9.36
C ARG A 94 -3.42 20.58 -9.66
N ARG A 95 -4.36 20.58 -8.71
CA ARG A 95 -5.43 21.57 -8.60
C ARG A 95 -5.32 22.18 -7.21
N SER A 96 -4.60 23.30 -7.15
CA SER A 96 -4.87 24.33 -6.16
C SER A 96 -6.35 24.71 -6.32
N VAL A 97 -7.12 24.56 -5.24
CA VAL A 97 -8.49 25.09 -5.16
C VAL A 97 -8.47 26.64 -5.14
N ASP A 98 -7.29 27.24 -5.04
CA ASP A 98 -7.07 28.69 -5.03
C ASP A 98 -7.10 29.36 -6.43
N ASP A 99 -7.49 28.64 -7.48
CA ASP A 99 -7.54 29.17 -8.87
C ASP A 99 -8.98 29.21 -9.41
N VAL A 100 -9.94 29.57 -8.57
CA VAL A 100 -11.28 29.98 -9.02
C VAL A 100 -11.30 31.50 -9.05
N PRO A 101 -11.28 32.16 -10.23
CA PRO A 101 -11.47 33.60 -10.30
C PRO A 101 -12.89 33.91 -9.84
N THR A 102 -13.02 34.65 -8.74
CA THR A 102 -14.27 35.31 -8.34
C THR A 102 -14.58 36.40 -9.36
N SER A 103 -15.08 36.03 -10.53
CA SER A 103 -15.53 37.00 -11.53
C SER A 103 -16.73 36.50 -12.34
N GLU A 104 -17.73 35.86 -11.71
CA GLU A 104 -19.04 35.63 -12.34
C GLU A 104 -20.16 35.68 -11.28
N LEU A 105 -20.29 36.82 -10.59
CA LEU A 105 -21.49 37.17 -9.80
C LEU A 105 -21.92 38.64 -10.02
N GLU A 106 -21.89 39.10 -11.27
CA GLU A 106 -22.67 40.28 -11.68
C GLU A 106 -23.81 39.87 -12.60
#